data_AF-A0A6T1DAI5-F1
#
_entry.id   AF-A0A6T1DAI5-F1
#
_cell.length_a   1.000
_cell.length_b   1.000
_cell.length_c   1.000
_cell.angle_alpha   90.00
_cell.angle_beta   90.00
_cell.angle_gamma   90.00
#
_symmetry.space_group_name_H-M   'P 1'
#
loop_
_entity.id
_entity.type
_entity.pdbx_description
1 polymer ?
#
loop_
_entity_poly.entity_id
_entity_poly.type
_entity_poly.pdbx_seq_one_letter_code
_entity_poly.pdbx_strand_id
1 'polypeptide(L)'
;EEEEEEKEGQETEDERHKTEGAELMRSRRAKAFSTKEEPMNPCIDPRIDDPESWLCSCLERLEGTCHAVSNHSEAWRWSKQDCLTAQICLDPSGQICSDWKSDVGCNGTKYGEVKTALTNYFNVSSPTPAPVSLLMRAKGRGRRTGSSEAALDSALRGKASACQ
;
A
#
# COMPACT_ATOMS: atom_id res chain seq x y z
N GLU A 1 -35.10 -0.94 29.34
CA GLU A 1 -34.75 -2.15 30.11
C GLU A 1 -33.75 -2.87 29.21
N GLU A 2 -32.44 -2.80 29.38
CA GLU A 2 -31.53 -2.70 30.54
C GLU A 2 -30.30 -1.86 30.10
N GLU A 3 -29.94 -0.79 30.83
CA GLU A 3 -28.75 -0.66 31.72
C GLU A 3 -27.41 -0.75 30.97
N GLU A 4 -26.75 0.36 30.62
CA GLU A 4 -25.82 1.19 31.44
C GLU A 4 -24.60 0.42 31.98
N GLU A 5 -23.40 0.70 31.46
CA GLU A 5 -22.19 0.79 32.30
C GLU A 5 -21.14 1.70 31.62
N GLU A 6 -21.11 2.96 32.06
CA GLU A 6 -19.99 3.88 31.93
C GLU A 6 -18.81 3.42 32.79
N LYS A 7 -17.59 3.61 32.31
CA LYS A 7 -16.40 3.61 33.17
C LYS A 7 -15.46 4.76 32.78
N GLU A 8 -15.73 5.90 33.41
CA GLU A 8 -14.76 6.97 33.63
C GLU A 8 -13.62 6.45 34.53
N GLY A 9 -12.39 6.76 34.16
CA GLY A 9 -11.20 6.59 34.99
C GLY A 9 -10.42 7.89 35.04
N GLN A 10 -10.68 8.67 36.10
CA GLN A 10 -9.98 9.90 36.47
C GLN A 10 -8.54 9.63 36.98
N GLU A 11 -7.65 10.53 36.56
CA GLU A 11 -6.60 11.24 37.30
C GLU A 11 -5.71 10.50 38.31
N THR A 12 -4.39 10.62 38.13
CA THR A 12 -3.52 11.19 39.17
C THR A 12 -2.38 11.99 38.55
N GLU A 13 -2.35 13.27 38.88
CA GLU A 13 -1.17 14.13 38.89
C GLU A 13 -0.11 13.52 39.83
N ASP A 14 1.17 13.47 39.43
CA ASP A 14 2.24 13.65 40.40
C ASP A 14 3.40 14.45 39.82
N GLU A 15 3.82 15.36 40.68
CA GLU A 15 4.59 16.55 40.51
C GLU A 15 6.10 16.24 40.43
N ARG A 16 6.87 17.27 40.07
CA ARG A 16 8.17 17.55 40.69
C ARG A 16 9.36 16.66 40.26
N HIS A 17 10.09 17.15 39.25
CA HIS A 17 11.52 17.46 39.42
C HIS A 17 11.92 18.67 38.57
N LYS A 18 11.85 19.83 39.23
CA LYS A 18 12.38 21.11 38.77
C LYS A 18 13.82 21.25 39.30
N THR A 19 14.74 21.47 38.36
CA THR A 19 16.02 22.20 38.50
C THR A 19 17.04 21.73 39.53
N GLU A 20 18.16 21.20 39.04
CA GLU A 20 19.53 21.67 39.38
C GLU A 20 20.57 20.86 38.58
N GLY A 21 21.16 21.49 37.56
CA GLY A 21 22.18 20.84 36.74
C GLY A 21 22.71 21.71 35.60
N ALA A 22 22.67 23.03 35.78
CA ALA A 22 23.10 24.01 34.79
C ALA A 22 24.52 24.53 35.06
N GLU A 23 25.48 23.71 35.51
CA GLU A 23 26.86 24.23 35.68
C GLU A 23 27.95 23.17 35.80
N LEU A 24 28.05 22.17 34.91
CA LEU A 24 29.35 21.53 34.71
C LEU A 24 29.52 21.04 33.28
N MET A 25 30.58 21.53 32.65
CA MET A 25 31.14 21.11 31.36
C MET A 25 30.64 21.84 30.11
N ARG A 26 30.64 23.17 30.18
CA ARG A 26 31.23 24.00 29.12
C ARG A 26 32.74 23.71 28.98
N SER A 27 33.14 22.54 28.50
CA SER A 27 34.50 22.32 28.02
C SER A 27 34.65 20.96 27.32
N ARG A 28 34.46 20.96 26.01
CA ARG A 28 35.52 20.70 25.02
C ARG A 28 34.93 20.11 23.74
N ARG A 29 35.40 20.74 22.66
CA ARG A 29 35.47 20.25 21.29
C ARG A 29 34.19 20.42 20.49
N ALA A 30 34.24 21.43 19.64
CA ALA A 30 33.60 21.47 18.34
C ALA A 30 33.94 20.21 17.53
N LYS A 31 33.40 19.05 17.94
CA LYS A 31 33.02 18.03 16.98
C LYS A 31 31.83 18.64 16.30
N ALA A 32 32.07 19.16 15.10
CA ALA A 32 31.04 19.45 14.13
C ALA A 32 30.02 18.32 14.24
N PHE A 33 28.88 18.64 14.84
CA PHE A 33 27.69 17.82 14.78
C PHE A 33 27.29 17.96 13.31
N SER A 34 27.95 17.18 12.47
CA SER A 34 27.36 16.76 11.23
C SER A 34 26.16 15.95 11.72
N THR A 35 25.06 16.65 11.99
CA THR A 35 23.73 16.16 11.66
C THR A 35 23.89 15.77 10.19
N LYS A 36 24.32 14.53 10.00
CA LYS A 36 23.92 13.76 8.86
C LYS A 36 22.40 13.86 8.98
N GLU A 37 21.83 14.84 8.28
CA GLU A 37 20.43 14.80 7.92
C GLU A 37 20.34 13.52 7.09
N GLU A 38 20.29 12.39 7.79
CA GLU A 38 19.72 11.19 7.26
C GLU A 38 18.38 11.69 6.73
N PRO A 39 18.14 11.61 5.41
CA PRO A 39 16.81 11.87 4.93
C PRO A 39 15.94 10.94 5.76
N MET A 40 15.16 11.51 6.68
CA MET A 40 14.04 10.83 7.28
C MET A 40 13.14 10.60 6.08
N ASN A 41 13.43 9.54 5.32
CA ASN A 41 12.45 8.92 4.47
C ASN A 41 11.51 8.33 5.50
N PRO A 42 10.37 8.98 5.80
CA PRO A 42 9.44 8.40 6.74
C PRO A 42 9.00 7.11 6.05
N CYS A 43 9.42 5.98 6.62
CA CYS A 43 8.84 4.74 6.18
C CYS A 43 7.35 4.81 6.52
N ILE A 44 6.52 4.18 5.70
CA ILE A 44 5.09 4.13 5.90
C ILE A 44 4.80 3.01 6.89
N ASP A 45 4.13 3.34 8.00
CA ASP A 45 3.51 2.38 8.89
C ASP A 45 1.99 2.35 8.63
N PRO A 46 1.49 1.30 7.96
CA PRO A 46 0.07 1.16 7.64
C PRO A 46 -0.89 1.17 8.85
N ARG A 47 -0.37 1.09 10.09
CA ARG A 47 -1.18 1.20 11.31
C ARG A 47 -1.59 2.64 11.63
N ILE A 48 -0.79 3.61 11.22
CA ILE A 48 -0.95 5.02 11.60
C ILE A 48 -1.03 5.95 10.39
N ASP A 49 -0.43 5.59 9.27
CA ASP A 49 -0.41 6.41 8.06
C ASP A 49 -1.68 6.24 7.23
N ASP A 50 -2.23 7.37 6.80
CA ASP A 50 -3.45 7.40 6.00
C ASP A 50 -3.24 6.70 4.64
N PRO A 51 -4.04 5.69 4.27
CA PRO A 51 -3.85 4.92 3.03
C PRO A 51 -3.98 5.76 1.75
N GLU A 52 -4.68 6.91 1.79
CA GLU A 52 -4.75 7.83 0.66
C GLU A 52 -3.43 8.59 0.44
N SER A 53 -2.61 8.74 1.49
CA SER A 53 -1.35 9.49 1.42
C SER A 53 -0.20 8.75 0.73
N TRP A 54 -0.21 7.41 0.75
CA TRP A 54 0.87 6.59 0.17
C TRP A 54 0.40 5.65 -0.94
N LEU A 55 -0.91 5.48 -1.12
CA LEU A 55 -1.49 4.59 -2.11
C LEU A 55 -2.73 5.25 -2.74
N CYS A 56 -2.47 6.32 -3.51
CA CYS A 56 -3.41 7.28 -4.13
C CYS A 56 -4.62 6.72 -4.92
N SER A 57 -4.77 5.41 -5.06
CA SER A 57 -5.94 4.82 -5.74
C SER A 57 -6.28 3.42 -5.24
N CYS A 58 -5.96 3.09 -3.98
CA CYS A 58 -5.63 1.70 -3.69
C CYS A 58 -6.49 0.92 -2.72
N LEU A 59 -7.35 1.48 -1.87
CA LEU A 59 -8.19 0.58 -1.07
C LEU A 59 -9.10 -0.26 -1.97
N GLU A 60 -9.87 0.35 -2.88
CA GLU A 60 -10.72 -0.38 -3.83
C GLU A 60 -9.91 -1.34 -4.73
N ARG A 61 -8.71 -0.96 -5.14
CA ARG A 61 -7.85 -1.83 -5.97
C ARG A 61 -7.29 -3.01 -5.18
N LEU A 62 -6.82 -2.79 -3.96
CA LEU A 62 -6.32 -3.82 -3.06
C LEU A 62 -7.47 -4.79 -2.73
N GLU A 63 -8.65 -4.26 -2.40
CA GLU A 63 -9.85 -5.03 -2.13
C GLU A 63 -10.35 -5.80 -3.36
N GLY A 64 -10.35 -5.17 -4.54
CA GLY A 64 -10.71 -5.79 -5.80
C GLY A 64 -9.74 -6.92 -6.19
N THR A 65 -8.45 -6.74 -5.92
CA THR A 65 -7.43 -7.78 -6.09
C THR A 65 -7.69 -8.95 -5.14
N CYS A 66 -7.97 -8.69 -3.86
CA CYS A 66 -8.32 -9.73 -2.91
C CYS A 66 -9.60 -10.49 -3.30
N HIS A 67 -10.62 -9.77 -3.76
CA HIS A 67 -11.85 -10.38 -4.24
C HIS A 67 -11.60 -11.26 -5.47
N ALA A 68 -10.82 -10.79 -6.45
CA ALA A 68 -10.47 -11.57 -7.63
C ALA A 68 -9.69 -12.84 -7.28
N VAL A 69 -8.64 -12.73 -6.45
CA VAL A 69 -7.86 -13.91 -6.00
C VAL A 69 -8.72 -14.88 -5.19
N SER A 70 -9.68 -14.35 -4.42
CA SER A 70 -10.56 -15.18 -3.61
C SER A 70 -11.47 -16.09 -4.44
N ASN A 71 -11.83 -15.65 -5.64
CA ASN A 71 -12.68 -16.42 -6.55
C ASN A 71 -11.92 -17.52 -7.32
N HIS A 72 -10.58 -17.45 -7.37
CA HIS A 72 -9.75 -18.33 -8.22
C HIS A 72 -8.98 -19.41 -7.45
N SER A 73 -8.92 -19.35 -6.13
CA SER A 73 -8.13 -20.28 -5.30
C SER A 73 -8.98 -20.90 -4.20
N GLU A 74 -8.45 -21.88 -3.45
CA GLU A 74 -9.01 -22.36 -2.18
C GLU A 74 -8.95 -21.27 -1.09
N ALA A 75 -9.39 -20.07 -1.43
CA ALA A 75 -9.23 -18.83 -0.70
C ALA A 75 -10.04 -18.73 0.58
N TRP A 76 -10.95 -19.67 0.78
CA TRP A 76 -11.74 -19.79 1.99
C TRP A 76 -10.89 -19.95 3.26
N ARG A 77 -9.59 -20.24 3.11
CA ARG A 77 -8.65 -20.37 4.24
C ARG A 77 -8.10 -19.05 4.78
N TRP A 78 -8.23 -17.93 4.08
CA TRP A 78 -7.63 -16.66 4.50
C TRP A 78 -8.64 -15.52 4.52
N SER A 79 -8.48 -14.61 5.48
CA SER A 79 -9.37 -13.46 5.63
C SER A 79 -9.04 -12.36 4.62
N LYS A 80 -10.00 -11.45 4.38
CA LYS A 80 -9.76 -10.22 3.59
C LYS A 80 -8.55 -9.46 4.15
N GLN A 81 -8.44 -9.38 5.48
CA GLN A 81 -7.34 -8.71 6.15
C GLN A 81 -5.98 -9.37 5.87
N ASP A 82 -5.89 -10.71 5.90
CA ASP A 82 -4.65 -11.40 5.55
C ASP A 82 -4.22 -11.13 4.11
N CYS A 83 -5.18 -11.06 3.19
CA CYS A 83 -4.89 -10.70 1.79
C CYS A 83 -4.41 -9.25 1.63
N LEU A 84 -5.02 -8.28 2.32
CA LEU A 84 -4.58 -6.89 2.30
C LEU A 84 -3.17 -6.75 2.91
N THR A 85 -2.93 -7.37 4.06
CA THR A 85 -1.59 -7.39 4.69
C THR A 85 -0.56 -8.05 3.78
N ALA A 86 -0.90 -9.17 3.13
CA ALA A 86 -0.02 -9.84 2.19
C ALA A 86 0.33 -8.97 0.97
N GLN A 87 -0.62 -8.19 0.44
CA GLN A 87 -0.36 -7.23 -0.63
C GLN A 87 0.63 -6.14 -0.20
N ILE A 88 0.43 -5.55 0.99
CA ILE A 88 1.36 -4.54 1.53
C ILE A 88 2.75 -5.16 1.78
N CYS A 89 2.81 -6.41 2.25
CA CYS A 89 4.08 -7.12 2.40
C CYS A 89 4.82 -7.36 1.06
N LEU A 90 4.11 -7.40 -0.08
CA LEU A 90 4.68 -7.58 -1.42
C LEU A 90 5.03 -6.26 -2.11
N ASP A 91 4.78 -5.13 -1.47
CA ASP A 91 5.03 -3.82 -2.06
C ASP A 91 6.53 -3.66 -2.41
N PRO A 92 6.87 -3.40 -3.69
CA PRO A 92 8.24 -3.32 -4.15
C PRO A 92 8.89 -1.96 -3.88
N SER A 93 8.11 -0.93 -3.47
CA SER A 93 8.63 0.42 -3.27
C SER A 93 9.67 0.48 -2.14
N GLY A 94 9.63 -0.49 -1.23
CA GLY A 94 10.49 -0.51 -0.04
C GLY A 94 10.15 0.60 0.96
N GLN A 95 9.06 1.35 0.76
CA GLN A 95 8.68 2.45 1.62
C GLN A 95 8.02 1.99 2.93
N ILE A 96 7.46 0.78 2.98
CA ILE A 96 6.84 0.25 4.20
C ILE A 96 7.89 -0.05 5.29
N CYS A 97 7.64 0.39 6.52
CA CYS A 97 8.54 0.22 7.66
C CYS A 97 8.92 -1.25 7.91
N SER A 98 10.22 -1.48 8.17
CA SER A 98 10.76 -2.82 8.50
C SER A 98 10.18 -3.38 9.78
N ASP A 99 9.92 -2.52 10.76
CA ASP A 99 9.40 -2.92 12.07
C ASP A 99 7.97 -3.43 11.92
N TRP A 100 7.13 -2.70 11.18
CA TRP A 100 5.79 -3.17 10.82
C TRP A 100 5.84 -4.52 10.09
N LYS A 101 6.72 -4.67 9.08
CA LYS A 101 6.88 -5.94 8.35
C LYS A 101 7.28 -7.09 9.27
N SER A 102 8.11 -6.82 10.27
CA SER A 102 8.57 -7.80 11.25
C SER A 102 7.44 -8.16 12.22
N ASP A 103 6.73 -7.17 12.74
CA ASP A 103 5.61 -7.32 13.68
C ASP A 103 4.46 -8.15 13.09
N VAL A 104 4.06 -7.86 11.84
CA VAL A 104 2.99 -8.62 11.18
C VAL A 104 3.47 -9.98 10.68
N GLY A 105 4.78 -10.22 10.64
CA GLY A 105 5.38 -11.46 10.16
C GLY A 105 5.36 -11.58 8.63
N CYS A 106 5.66 -10.51 7.89
CA CYS A 106 5.76 -10.56 6.43
C CYS A 106 6.75 -11.63 5.95
N ASN A 107 7.84 -11.90 6.69
CA ASN A 107 8.80 -12.95 6.34
C ASN A 107 8.41 -14.35 6.86
N GLY A 108 7.30 -14.47 7.57
CA GLY A 108 6.80 -15.73 8.11
C GLY A 108 6.00 -16.55 7.10
N THR A 109 5.61 -17.76 7.49
CA THR A 109 4.80 -18.67 6.68
C THR A 109 3.32 -18.26 6.60
N LYS A 110 2.85 -17.42 7.54
CA LYS A 110 1.44 -16.99 7.65
C LYS A 110 0.86 -16.49 6.33
N TYR A 111 1.60 -15.67 5.60
CA TYR A 111 1.14 -15.10 4.33
C TYR A 111 1.74 -15.80 3.11
N GLY A 112 2.46 -16.91 3.26
CA GLY A 112 3.19 -17.56 2.17
C GLY A 112 2.29 -17.95 1.00
N GLU A 113 1.21 -18.66 1.29
CA GLU A 113 0.24 -19.11 0.27
C GLU A 113 -0.47 -17.93 -0.42
N VAL A 114 -0.90 -16.94 0.37
CA VAL A 114 -1.58 -15.74 -0.12
C VAL A 114 -0.65 -14.92 -1.01
N LYS A 115 0.62 -14.77 -0.62
CA LYS A 115 1.64 -14.08 -1.41
C LYS A 115 1.90 -14.77 -2.74
N THR A 116 1.95 -16.11 -2.75
CA THR A 116 2.09 -16.88 -3.99
C THR A 116 0.87 -16.68 -4.89
N ALA A 117 -0.35 -16.73 -4.35
CA ALA A 117 -1.57 -16.50 -5.10
C ALA A 117 -1.63 -15.08 -5.70
N LEU A 118 -1.27 -14.05 -4.91
CA LEU A 118 -1.18 -12.66 -5.36
C LEU A 118 -0.12 -12.48 -6.45
N THR A 119 1.06 -13.08 -6.28
CA THR A 119 2.14 -13.00 -7.28
C THR A 119 1.72 -13.64 -8.60
N ASN A 120 1.05 -14.79 -8.55
CA ASN A 120 0.49 -15.44 -9.73
C ASN A 120 -0.58 -14.57 -10.39
N TYR A 121 -1.46 -13.96 -9.59
CA TYR A 121 -2.47 -13.03 -10.09
C TYR A 121 -1.82 -11.83 -10.80
N PHE A 122 -0.83 -11.18 -10.20
CA PHE A 122 -0.14 -10.06 -10.83
C PHE A 122 0.60 -10.46 -12.12
N ASN A 123 1.15 -11.67 -12.18
CA ASN A 123 1.82 -12.18 -13.38
C ASN A 123 0.83 -12.46 -14.54
N VAL A 124 -0.37 -12.95 -14.23
CA VAL A 124 -1.40 -13.28 -15.24
C VAL A 124 -2.22 -12.05 -15.64
N SER A 125 -2.55 -11.19 -14.69
CA SER A 125 -3.38 -10.00 -14.89
C SER A 125 -2.59 -8.79 -15.39
N SER A 126 -1.26 -8.82 -15.35
CA SER A 126 -0.46 -7.83 -16.07
C SER A 126 -0.75 -8.01 -17.56
N PRO A 127 -1.41 -7.05 -18.24
CA PRO A 127 -1.61 -7.15 -19.67
C PRO A 127 -0.22 -7.18 -20.29
N THR A 128 0.21 -8.36 -20.73
CA THR A 128 1.41 -8.48 -21.56
C THR A 128 1.25 -7.44 -22.64
N PRO A 129 2.16 -6.45 -22.77
CA PRO A 129 2.05 -5.47 -23.84
C PRO A 129 1.98 -6.31 -25.10
N ALA A 130 0.82 -6.27 -25.77
CA ALA A 130 0.61 -7.05 -26.98
C ALA A 130 1.83 -6.78 -27.85
N PRO A 131 2.53 -7.82 -28.37
CA PRO A 131 3.72 -7.60 -29.16
C PRO A 131 3.31 -6.59 -30.23
N VAL A 132 3.96 -5.43 -30.21
CA VAL A 132 3.69 -4.34 -31.14
C VAL A 132 4.04 -4.91 -32.50
N SER A 133 3.06 -5.58 -33.10
CA SER A 133 3.19 -6.19 -34.39
C SER A 133 3.27 -5.00 -35.31
N LEU A 134 4.50 -4.64 -35.60
CA LEU A 134 4.94 -3.55 -36.45
C LEU A 134 4.58 -3.93 -37.89
N LEU A 135 3.29 -4.17 -38.13
CA LEU A 135 2.75 -4.39 -39.46
C LEU A 135 2.62 -3.00 -40.08
N MET A 136 3.73 -2.58 -40.69
CA MET A 136 3.76 -1.55 -41.71
C MET A 136 2.68 -1.88 -42.75
N ARG A 137 1.48 -1.30 -42.58
CA ARG A 137 0.38 -1.50 -43.51
C ARG A 137 0.58 -0.55 -44.67
N ALA A 138 1.06 -1.12 -45.77
CA ALA A 138 1.11 -0.50 -47.07
C ALA A 138 -0.26 0.12 -47.45
N LYS A 139 -0.14 1.26 -48.12
CA LYS A 139 -1.19 2.20 -48.53
C LYS A 139 -2.16 1.56 -49.53
N GLY A 140 -3.29 1.04 -49.04
CA GLY A 140 -4.40 0.56 -49.87
C GLY A 140 -5.64 1.45 -49.74
N ARG A 141 -5.95 2.22 -50.79
CA ARG A 141 -7.19 2.99 -50.93
C ARG A 141 -8.37 2.04 -51.12
N GLY A 142 -9.42 2.14 -50.30
CA GLY A 142 -10.64 1.35 -50.50
C GLY A 142 -11.83 1.78 -49.63
N ARG A 143 -12.68 2.63 -50.22
CA ARG A 143 -14.14 2.87 -50.07
C ARG A 143 -14.88 2.75 -48.73
N ARG A 144 -15.74 3.77 -48.55
CA ARG A 144 -16.77 4.05 -47.53
C ARG A 144 -17.96 3.08 -47.52
N THR A 145 -18.82 3.32 -46.51
CA THR A 145 -20.19 2.84 -46.18
C THR A 145 -20.16 1.70 -45.15
N GLY A 146 -20.86 1.70 -44.03
CA GLY A 146 -21.86 2.56 -43.39
C GLY A 146 -22.48 1.75 -42.21
N SER A 147 -23.23 2.41 -41.30
CA SER A 147 -24.08 1.82 -40.24
C SER A 147 -23.37 1.15 -39.05
N SER A 148 -23.33 1.74 -37.85
CA SER A 148 -24.39 2.02 -36.83
C SER A 148 -24.60 0.85 -35.85
N GLU A 149 -24.41 1.17 -34.56
CA GLU A 149 -24.77 0.39 -33.35
C GLU A 149 -23.85 -0.82 -33.07
N ALA A 150 -23.14 -0.94 -31.95
CA ALA A 150 -23.58 -0.69 -30.58
C ALA A 150 -22.48 -0.02 -29.73
N ALA A 151 -22.84 1.10 -29.12
CA ALA A 151 -22.15 1.70 -28.00
C ALA A 151 -22.65 1.03 -26.73
N LEU A 152 -21.81 0.30 -26.00
CA LEU A 152 -21.97 -0.08 -24.58
C LEU A 152 -20.68 -0.79 -24.08
N ASP A 153 -19.51 -0.14 -24.19
CA ASP A 153 -18.29 -0.62 -23.49
C ASP A 153 -17.30 0.54 -23.22
N SER A 154 -17.73 1.58 -22.50
CA SER A 154 -16.86 2.74 -22.21
C SER A 154 -16.93 3.26 -20.77
N ALA A 155 -17.52 2.50 -19.84
CA ALA A 155 -17.69 2.98 -18.46
C ALA A 155 -16.53 2.66 -17.48
N LEU A 156 -15.52 1.85 -17.85
CA LEU A 156 -14.46 1.43 -16.91
C LEU A 156 -13.03 1.84 -17.28
N ARG A 157 -12.83 2.63 -18.35
CA ARG A 157 -11.48 2.92 -18.89
C ARG A 157 -11.01 4.36 -18.69
N GLY A 158 -11.55 5.07 -17.72
CA GLY A 158 -11.25 6.50 -17.51
C GLY A 158 -11.00 6.84 -16.06
N LYS A 159 -9.84 6.46 -15.50
CA LYS A 159 -9.16 7.08 -14.34
C LYS A 159 -7.91 6.25 -13.97
N ALA A 160 -6.94 6.17 -14.87
CA ALA A 160 -5.63 5.58 -14.57
C ALA A 160 -4.48 6.46 -15.08
N SER A 161 -4.70 7.78 -15.15
CA SER A 161 -3.72 8.74 -15.68
C SER A 161 -3.53 9.89 -14.71
N ALA A 162 -2.69 9.67 -13.69
CA ALA A 162 -1.81 10.66 -13.05
C ALA A 162 -1.30 10.11 -11.71
N CYS A 163 -0.28 9.24 -11.75
CA CYS A 163 0.62 8.92 -10.64
C CYS A 163 1.84 8.25 -11.29
N GLN A 164 2.78 9.06 -11.78
CA GLN A 164 4.12 8.67 -12.23
C GLN A 164 5.14 9.30 -11.30
#